data_AF-A0A7S2KC00-F1
#
_entry.id   AF-A0A7S2KC00-F1
#
_cell.length_a   1.000
_cell.length_b   1.000
_cell.length_c   1.000
_cell.angle_alpha   90.00
_cell.angle_beta   90.00
_cell.angle_gamma   90.00
#
_symmetry.space_group_name_H-M   'P 1'
#
loop_
_entity.id
_entity.type
_entity.pdbx_description
1 polymer ?
#
loop_
_entity_poly.entity_id
_entity_poly.type
_entity_poly.pdbx_seq_one_letter_code
_entity_poly.pdbx_strand_id
1 'polypeptide(L)'
;RMRAGPAWKALCDRVRNAAFPAWGDDVGLCDPGITFARYAMPSLTVPPGSVVPTNLAFDGLGKEMLPMQTIFHVLDQERYSSNHPISQIVLPVGMASQPTNGTEIRSWFRFKMFCCMNDDPIWMREEPLTNLSALWDDVLEEVMPLLEQASRGIVEDWDPLVEGQVWPVRPFYNGHSTKNVEVWATLVNDIFLAGGSMAFVLLYLALHTRSLLLSFAGLLLIFLSVPLAYVIFAIVAGSRTMYM
;
A
#
# COMPACT_ATOMS: atom_id res chain seq x y z
N ARG A 1 -6.63 8.72 5.56
CA ARG A 1 -5.24 8.66 6.06
C ARG A 1 -4.21 8.89 4.98
N MET A 2 -4.18 8.10 3.89
CA MET A 2 -3.25 8.28 2.76
C MET A 2 -3.12 9.74 2.29
N ARG A 3 -4.24 10.48 2.13
CA ARG A 3 -4.25 11.90 1.76
C ARG A 3 -3.48 12.84 2.72
N ALA A 4 -3.29 12.45 3.98
CA ALA A 4 -2.62 13.25 4.99
C ALA A 4 -1.09 13.01 5.02
N GLY A 5 -0.63 11.93 4.40
CA GLY A 5 0.75 11.46 4.41
C GLY A 5 1.74 12.43 3.77
N PRO A 6 2.96 12.61 4.32
CA PRO A 6 3.97 13.48 3.74
C PRO A 6 4.41 13.02 2.35
N ALA A 7 4.62 11.71 2.12
CA ALA A 7 5.05 11.20 0.81
C ALA A 7 3.93 11.40 -0.22
N TRP A 8 2.68 11.13 0.19
CA TRP A 8 1.52 11.37 -0.65
C TRP A 8 1.35 12.84 -1.03
N LYS A 9 1.49 13.76 -0.06
CA LYS A 9 1.45 15.20 -0.31
C LYS A 9 2.57 15.64 -1.24
N ALA A 10 3.80 15.16 -1.03
CA ALA A 10 4.93 15.48 -1.90
C ALA A 10 4.69 15.02 -3.35
N LEU A 11 4.16 13.81 -3.54
CA LEU A 11 3.77 13.29 -4.85
C LEU A 11 2.68 14.18 -5.49
N CYS A 12 1.64 14.50 -4.72
CA CYS A 12 0.55 15.35 -5.15
C CYS A 12 0.97 16.78 -5.51
N ASP A 13 1.81 17.39 -4.70
CA ASP A 13 2.31 18.75 -4.93
C ASP A 13 3.24 18.76 -6.13
N ARG A 14 4.08 17.74 -6.33
CA ARG A 14 4.90 17.61 -7.53
C ARG A 14 4.05 17.52 -8.79
N VAL A 15 2.98 16.74 -8.76
CA VAL A 15 2.07 16.61 -9.92
C VAL A 15 1.26 17.89 -10.15
N ARG A 16 0.81 18.56 -9.08
CA ARG A 16 0.14 19.86 -9.18
C ARG A 16 1.07 20.94 -9.75
N ASN A 17 2.34 20.95 -9.34
CA ASN A 17 3.32 21.92 -9.79
C ASN A 17 3.89 21.59 -11.18
N ALA A 18 3.90 20.31 -11.57
CA ALA A 18 4.23 19.86 -12.92
C ALA A 18 3.04 19.98 -13.89
N ALA A 19 1.87 20.43 -13.43
CA ALA A 19 0.67 20.52 -14.24
C ALA A 19 0.87 21.53 -15.38
N PHE A 20 1.07 20.99 -16.58
CA PHE A 20 0.90 21.70 -17.82
C PHE A 20 -0.51 22.31 -17.86
N PRO A 21 -0.68 23.61 -18.19
CA PRO A 21 -1.97 24.31 -18.16
C PRO A 21 -3.04 23.79 -19.13
N ALA A 22 -2.75 22.71 -19.89
CA ALA A 22 -3.63 22.14 -20.91
C ALA A 22 -4.58 21.05 -20.39
N TRP A 23 -4.35 20.54 -19.18
CA TRP A 23 -5.26 19.60 -18.52
C TRP A 23 -5.89 20.39 -17.39
N GLY A 24 -7.18 20.70 -17.48
CA GLY A 24 -7.91 21.44 -16.45
C GLY A 24 -7.87 20.74 -15.09
N ASP A 25 -8.74 21.13 -14.15
CA ASP A 25 -8.80 20.67 -12.74
C ASP A 25 -8.87 19.14 -12.48
N ASP A 26 -8.71 18.29 -13.49
CA ASP A 26 -8.49 16.84 -13.39
C ASP A 26 -7.11 16.53 -12.78
N VAL A 27 -6.91 16.94 -11.53
CA VAL A 27 -5.84 16.49 -10.63
C VAL A 27 -6.13 15.04 -10.18
N GLY A 28 -6.36 14.15 -11.14
CA GLY A 28 -6.84 12.78 -10.94
C GLY A 28 -5.86 11.88 -10.18
N LEU A 29 -4.65 12.36 -9.88
CA LEU A 29 -3.71 11.65 -9.00
C LEU A 29 -4.06 11.84 -7.52
N CYS A 30 -4.54 13.02 -7.13
CA CYS A 30 -4.79 13.37 -5.72
C CYS A 30 -6.19 13.02 -5.24
N ASP A 31 -7.10 12.72 -6.18
CA ASP A 31 -8.34 12.03 -5.85
C ASP A 31 -8.13 10.51 -5.99
N PRO A 32 -8.20 9.70 -4.91
CA PRO A 32 -8.10 8.24 -4.95
C PRO A 32 -9.14 7.53 -5.84
N GLY A 33 -9.95 8.27 -6.61
CA GLY A 33 -10.90 7.73 -7.58
C GLY A 33 -12.15 7.16 -6.93
N ILE A 34 -12.66 6.08 -7.53
CA ILE A 34 -13.87 5.39 -7.11
C ILE A 34 -13.47 4.36 -6.04
N THR A 35 -13.73 4.66 -4.78
CA THR A 35 -13.39 3.79 -3.65
C THR A 35 -14.64 3.46 -2.85
N PHE A 36 -14.72 2.26 -2.30
CA PHE A 36 -15.84 1.91 -1.42
C PHE A 36 -15.90 2.84 -0.21
N ALA A 37 -14.75 3.21 0.36
CA ALA A 37 -14.65 4.14 1.48
C ALA A 37 -15.35 5.48 1.20
N ARG A 38 -15.29 5.97 -0.04
CA ARG A 38 -15.95 7.20 -0.48
C ARG A 38 -17.47 7.15 -0.30
N TYR A 39 -18.08 5.99 -0.55
CA TYR A 39 -19.51 5.75 -0.41
C TYR A 39 -19.90 5.29 0.99
N ALA A 40 -19.00 4.58 1.67
CA ALA A 40 -19.23 4.04 2.99
C ALA A 40 -19.17 5.11 4.08
N MET A 41 -18.31 6.12 3.93
CA MET A 41 -18.05 7.14 4.95
C MET A 41 -18.18 8.56 4.35
N PRO A 42 -19.40 9.01 4.01
CA PRO A 42 -19.61 10.36 3.49
C PRO A 42 -19.40 11.41 4.59
N SER A 43 -18.86 12.56 4.21
CA SER A 43 -18.84 13.74 5.09
C SER A 43 -20.15 14.51 5.01
N LEU A 44 -20.52 15.14 6.12
CA LEU A 44 -21.67 16.03 6.20
C LEU A 44 -21.23 17.45 5.84
N THR A 45 -21.84 18.03 4.81
CA THR A 45 -21.56 19.39 4.36
C THR A 45 -22.71 20.34 4.68
N VAL A 46 -22.36 21.52 5.17
CA VAL A 46 -23.31 22.58 5.52
C VAL A 46 -23.36 23.55 4.34
N PRO A 47 -24.45 23.56 3.53
CA PRO A 47 -24.57 24.54 2.47
C PRO A 47 -24.60 25.97 3.03
N PRO A 48 -24.07 26.95 2.27
CA PRO A 48 -24.00 28.33 2.71
C PRO A 48 -25.40 28.87 3.04
N GLY A 49 -25.58 29.38 4.26
CA GLY A 49 -26.86 29.89 4.75
C GLY A 49 -27.70 28.88 5.55
N SER A 50 -27.24 27.65 5.73
CA SER A 50 -27.85 26.69 6.66
C SER A 50 -26.99 26.50 7.92
N VAL A 51 -27.63 26.14 9.04
CA VAL A 51 -26.95 25.80 10.30
C VAL A 51 -26.86 24.27 10.48
N VAL A 52 -27.66 23.52 9.73
CA VAL A 52 -27.76 22.06 9.81
C VAL A 52 -27.23 21.46 8.50
N PRO A 53 -26.31 20.49 8.55
CA PRO A 53 -25.84 19.82 7.35
C PRO A 53 -26.98 19.08 6.66
N THR A 54 -27.31 19.46 5.43
CA THR A 54 -28.33 18.80 4.62
C THR A 54 -27.76 17.97 3.48
N ASN A 55 -26.46 18.12 3.19
CA ASN A 55 -25.83 17.52 2.02
C ASN A 55 -24.76 16.51 2.44
N LEU A 56 -24.79 15.33 1.83
CA LEU A 56 -23.76 14.32 1.96
C LEU A 56 -22.73 14.52 0.84
N ALA A 57 -21.46 14.65 1.21
CA ALA A 57 -20.35 14.59 0.28
C ALA A 57 -19.71 13.20 0.38
N PHE A 58 -19.79 12.44 -0.71
CA PHE A 58 -19.08 11.17 -0.83
C PHE A 58 -17.60 11.45 -1.09
N ASP A 59 -16.82 11.70 -0.04
CA ASP A 59 -15.39 12.02 -0.10
C ASP A 59 -14.51 11.04 0.69
N GLY A 60 -15.15 10.15 1.46
CA GLY A 60 -14.51 9.17 2.34
C GLY A 60 -13.90 9.78 3.61
N LEU A 61 -14.30 11.00 3.98
CA LEU A 61 -13.80 11.72 5.16
C LEU A 61 -14.78 11.69 6.34
N GLY A 62 -15.92 11.02 6.19
CA GLY A 62 -16.88 10.80 7.27
C GLY A 62 -16.29 10.00 8.43
N LYS A 63 -16.81 10.25 9.63
CA LYS A 63 -16.46 9.47 10.85
C LYS A 63 -17.36 8.24 11.04
N GLU A 64 -18.55 8.28 10.48
CA GLU A 64 -19.56 7.24 10.64
C GLU A 64 -19.76 6.50 9.32
N MET A 65 -19.77 5.17 9.40
CA MET A 65 -20.07 4.32 8.25
C MET A 65 -21.59 4.23 8.06
N LEU A 66 -22.05 4.44 6.83
CA LEU A 66 -23.45 4.21 6.49
C LEU A 66 -23.82 2.73 6.67
N PRO A 67 -25.09 2.41 7.00
CA PRO A 67 -25.57 1.05 7.00
C PRO A 67 -25.30 0.39 5.64
N MET A 68 -24.87 -0.87 5.67
CA MET A 68 -24.43 -1.59 4.47
C MET A 68 -25.52 -1.61 3.37
N GLN A 69 -26.79 -1.73 3.75
CA GLN A 69 -27.92 -1.68 2.82
C GLN A 69 -28.02 -0.31 2.11
N THR A 70 -27.78 0.77 2.84
CA THR A 70 -27.76 2.13 2.29
C THR A 70 -26.62 2.29 1.30
N ILE A 71 -25.44 1.74 1.60
CA ILE A 71 -24.30 1.81 0.68
C ILE A 71 -24.61 1.11 -0.64
N PHE A 72 -25.18 -0.10 -0.60
CA PHE A 72 -25.56 -0.80 -1.84
C PHE A 72 -26.64 -0.06 -2.62
N HIS A 73 -27.62 0.55 -1.93
CA HIS A 73 -28.63 1.37 -2.59
C HIS A 73 -28.01 2.58 -3.29
N VAL A 74 -27.07 3.27 -2.65
CA VAL A 74 -26.35 4.40 -3.26
C VAL A 74 -25.53 3.95 -4.47
N LEU A 75 -24.81 2.83 -4.36
CA LEU A 75 -24.01 2.28 -5.46
C LEU A 75 -24.88 1.83 -6.65
N ASP A 76 -26.09 1.30 -6.39
CA ASP A 76 -27.03 0.91 -7.44
C ASP A 76 -27.78 2.12 -8.04
N GLN A 77 -27.96 3.21 -7.28
CA GLN A 77 -28.52 4.44 -7.80
C GLN A 77 -27.53 5.17 -8.74
N GLU A 78 -26.24 5.21 -8.38
CA GLU A 78 -25.16 5.75 -9.22
C GLU A 78 -24.98 4.96 -10.53
N ARG A 79 -25.42 3.70 -10.55
CA ARG A 79 -25.50 2.84 -11.75
C ARG A 79 -26.31 3.48 -12.87
N TYR A 80 -27.33 4.27 -12.54
CA TYR A 80 -28.23 4.88 -13.53
C TYR A 80 -27.74 6.24 -14.02
N SER A 81 -26.81 6.89 -13.30
CA SER A 81 -26.34 8.24 -13.62
C SER A 81 -25.09 8.28 -14.49
N SER A 82 -24.35 7.18 -14.62
CA SER A 82 -23.06 7.14 -15.30
C SER A 82 -22.98 5.99 -16.31
N ASN A 83 -22.34 6.21 -17.46
CA ASN A 83 -22.13 5.20 -18.51
C ASN A 83 -21.29 3.98 -18.06
N HIS A 84 -20.81 3.97 -16.82
CA HIS A 84 -20.05 2.88 -16.23
C HIS A 84 -20.61 2.55 -14.84
N PRO A 85 -21.31 1.41 -14.68
CA PRO A 85 -21.92 1.04 -13.40
C PRO A 85 -20.84 0.78 -12.36
N ILE A 86 -20.68 1.70 -11.41
CA ILE A 86 -19.71 1.64 -10.30
C ILE A 86 -19.84 0.33 -9.51
N SER A 87 -21.07 -0.19 -9.41
CA SER A 87 -21.37 -1.49 -8.81
C SER A 87 -20.59 -2.65 -9.45
N GLN A 88 -20.29 -2.63 -10.75
CA GLN A 88 -19.50 -3.68 -11.40
C GLN A 88 -18.01 -3.62 -11.07
N ILE A 89 -17.52 -2.45 -10.63
CA ILE A 89 -16.11 -2.25 -10.25
C ILE A 89 -15.93 -2.60 -8.77
N VAL A 90 -16.88 -2.19 -7.94
CA VAL A 90 -16.81 -2.32 -6.48
C VAL A 90 -17.30 -3.69 -6.00
N LEU A 91 -18.29 -4.29 -6.67
CA LEU A 91 -18.86 -5.59 -6.28
C LEU A 91 -18.24 -6.72 -7.11
N PRO A 92 -18.00 -7.89 -6.49
CA PRO A 92 -17.59 -9.07 -7.24
C PRO A 92 -18.69 -9.50 -8.22
N VAL A 93 -18.26 -10.12 -9.32
CA VAL A 93 -19.17 -10.62 -10.36
C VAL A 93 -20.15 -11.62 -9.74
N GLY A 94 -21.46 -11.35 -9.88
CA GLY A 94 -22.52 -12.21 -9.37
C GLY A 94 -23.09 -11.84 -7.99
N MET A 95 -22.56 -10.81 -7.30
CA MET A 95 -23.27 -10.23 -6.16
C MET A 95 -24.48 -9.44 -6.64
N ALA A 96 -25.68 -9.89 -6.25
CA ALA A 96 -26.90 -9.11 -6.36
C ALA A 96 -26.87 -7.92 -5.39
N SER A 97 -27.77 -6.94 -5.58
CA SER A 97 -27.95 -5.75 -4.72
C SER A 97 -28.37 -6.05 -3.27
N GLN A 98 -28.44 -7.32 -2.87
CA GLN A 98 -28.74 -7.77 -1.52
C GLN A 98 -27.78 -8.87 -1.09
N PRO A 99 -26.83 -8.59 -0.17
CA PRO A 99 -25.91 -9.59 0.30
C PRO A 99 -26.54 -10.50 1.33
N THR A 100 -26.43 -11.80 1.11
CA THR A 100 -26.77 -12.83 2.09
C THR A 100 -25.46 -13.46 2.57
N ASN A 101 -24.91 -12.88 3.64
CA ASN A 101 -23.74 -13.33 4.41
C ASN A 101 -22.38 -13.33 3.67
N GLY A 102 -21.46 -12.48 4.14
CA GLY A 102 -20.08 -12.43 3.67
C GLY A 102 -19.86 -11.48 2.49
N THR A 103 -19.84 -10.18 2.75
CA THR A 103 -19.56 -9.17 1.72
C THR A 103 -18.07 -8.86 1.66
N GLU A 104 -17.36 -9.56 0.78
CA GLU A 104 -16.11 -9.04 0.26
C GLU A 104 -16.42 -7.90 -0.71
N ILE A 105 -15.93 -6.71 -0.40
CA ILE A 105 -16.12 -5.54 -1.25
C ILE A 105 -14.76 -5.13 -1.81
N ARG A 106 -14.71 -4.88 -3.10
CA ARG A 106 -13.49 -4.48 -3.79
C ARG A 106 -13.42 -2.98 -3.88
N SER A 107 -12.26 -2.42 -3.57
CA SER A 107 -11.93 -1.04 -3.91
C SER A 107 -10.78 -1.08 -4.90
N TRP A 108 -10.86 -0.27 -5.95
CA TRP A 108 -9.76 -0.13 -6.90
C TRP A 108 -9.26 1.31 -6.89
N PHE A 109 -7.98 1.46 -6.59
CA PHE A 109 -7.29 2.73 -6.69
C PHE A 109 -6.54 2.76 -8.01
N ARG A 110 -6.79 3.78 -8.83
CA ARG A 110 -6.06 4.01 -10.08
C ARG A 110 -5.39 5.37 -10.03
N PHE A 111 -4.09 5.35 -9.85
CA PHE A 111 -3.25 6.53 -9.90
C PHE A 111 -2.70 6.66 -11.31
N LYS A 112 -3.01 7.77 -11.99
CA LYS A 112 -2.46 8.09 -13.32
C LYS A 112 -1.42 9.18 -13.15
N MET A 113 -0.15 8.81 -13.27
CA MET A 113 0.96 9.77 -13.31
C MET A 113 1.31 10.03 -14.78
N PHE A 114 1.33 11.29 -15.17
CA PHE A 114 1.89 11.68 -16.45
C PHE A 114 3.42 11.66 -16.33
N CYS A 115 4.08 10.89 -17.20
CA CYS A 115 5.53 10.81 -17.24
C CYS A 115 6.10 11.55 -18.45
N CYS A 116 5.53 11.31 -19.63
CA CYS A 116 6.07 11.76 -20.91
C CYS A 116 5.05 11.53 -22.04
N MET A 117 5.26 12.21 -23.17
CA MET A 117 4.55 11.95 -24.42
C MET A 117 5.20 10.79 -25.20
N ASN A 118 4.47 10.26 -26.19
CA ASN A 118 4.96 9.14 -27.01
C ASN A 118 6.08 9.54 -27.98
N ASP A 119 6.18 10.83 -28.31
CA ASP A 119 7.22 11.41 -29.17
C ASP A 119 8.49 11.82 -28.40
N ASP A 120 8.47 11.78 -27.06
CA ASP A 120 9.65 12.08 -26.26
C ASP A 120 10.76 11.03 -26.47
N PRO A 121 12.02 11.46 -26.70
CA PRO A 121 13.13 10.53 -26.88
C PRO A 121 13.40 9.73 -25.61
N ILE A 122 13.89 8.49 -25.74
CA ILE A 122 14.03 7.53 -24.63
C ILE A 122 14.82 8.12 -23.44
N TRP A 123 15.93 8.80 -23.71
CA TRP A 123 16.79 9.41 -22.68
C TRP A 123 16.07 10.50 -21.88
N MET A 124 15.06 11.16 -22.45
CA MET A 124 14.25 12.17 -21.75
C MET A 124 13.15 11.53 -20.90
N ARG A 125 12.80 10.27 -21.15
CA ARG A 125 11.77 9.51 -20.42
C ARG A 125 12.33 8.78 -19.20
N GLU A 126 13.60 8.37 -19.25
CA GLU A 126 14.21 7.51 -18.24
C GLU A 126 14.33 8.21 -16.87
N GLU A 127 14.85 9.42 -16.83
CA GLU A 127 15.03 10.17 -15.57
C GLU A 127 13.70 10.56 -14.88
N PRO A 128 12.66 11.06 -15.59
CA PRO A 128 11.36 11.30 -14.96
C PRO A 128 10.70 10.01 -14.47
N LEU A 129 10.84 8.90 -15.22
CA LEU A 129 10.23 7.63 -14.85
C LEU A 129 10.87 7.04 -13.59
N THR A 130 12.21 7.06 -13.48
CA THR A 130 12.92 6.58 -12.29
C THR A 130 12.64 7.44 -11.07
N ASN A 131 12.53 8.76 -11.25
CA ASN A 131 12.14 9.68 -10.18
C ASN A 131 10.69 9.45 -9.72
N LEU A 132 9.77 9.18 -10.65
CA LEU A 132 8.38 8.87 -10.32
C LEU A 132 8.24 7.51 -9.64
N SER A 133 9.02 6.51 -10.06
CA SER A 133 9.01 5.20 -9.40
C SER A 133 9.55 5.30 -7.98
N ALA A 134 10.66 6.02 -7.75
CA ALA A 134 11.21 6.23 -6.42
C ALA A 134 10.21 6.93 -5.47
N LEU A 135 9.54 7.99 -5.95
CA LEU A 135 8.50 8.66 -5.16
C LEU A 135 7.31 7.75 -4.86
N TRP A 136 6.93 6.89 -5.81
CA TRP A 136 5.86 5.92 -5.60
C TRP A 136 6.26 4.87 -4.56
N ASP A 137 7.51 4.43 -4.56
CA ASP A 137 8.05 3.52 -3.56
C ASP A 137 8.03 4.15 -2.16
N ASP A 138 8.39 5.44 -2.01
CA ASP A 138 8.26 6.18 -0.75
C ASP A 138 6.80 6.22 -0.24
N VAL A 139 5.84 6.43 -1.14
CA VAL A 139 4.41 6.37 -0.79
C VAL A 139 4.01 4.97 -0.32
N LEU A 140 4.51 3.93 -1.00
CA LEU A 140 4.22 2.56 -0.60
C LEU A 140 4.82 2.24 0.77
N GLU A 141 6.07 2.62 1.04
CA GLU A 141 6.68 2.43 2.35
C GLU A 141 5.88 3.10 3.48
N GLU A 142 5.27 4.25 3.20
CA GLU A 142 4.37 4.93 4.16
C GLU A 142 3.03 4.20 4.35
N VAL A 143 2.42 3.73 3.25
CA VAL A 143 1.05 3.18 3.25
C VAL A 143 0.99 1.71 3.66
N MET A 144 2.01 0.92 3.32
CA MET A 144 2.06 -0.51 3.61
C MET A 144 1.90 -0.88 5.10
N PRO A 145 2.60 -0.25 6.06
CA PRO A 145 2.40 -0.56 7.47
C PRO A 145 0.98 -0.21 7.94
N LEU A 146 0.36 0.84 7.38
CA LEU A 146 -1.01 1.21 7.71
C LEU A 146 -2.01 0.17 7.19
N LEU A 147 -1.79 -0.37 5.99
CA LEU A 147 -2.61 -1.44 5.43
C LEU A 147 -2.46 -2.74 6.23
N GLU A 148 -1.24 -3.07 6.64
CA GLU A 148 -0.97 -4.25 7.46
C GLU A 148 -1.65 -4.13 8.83
N GLN A 149 -1.50 -3.00 9.52
CA GLN A 149 -2.19 -2.73 10.79
C GLN A 149 -3.71 -2.83 10.64
N ALA A 150 -4.27 -2.19 9.60
CA ALA A 150 -5.70 -2.23 9.33
C ALA A 150 -6.19 -3.67 9.01
N SER A 151 -5.38 -4.48 8.31
CA SER A 151 -5.70 -5.89 8.04
C SER A 151 -5.78 -6.73 9.33
N ARG A 152 -4.97 -6.37 10.34
CA ARG A 152 -4.97 -6.96 11.68
C ARG A 152 -6.08 -6.39 12.59
N GLY A 153 -6.86 -5.42 12.10
CA GLY A 153 -7.92 -4.74 12.84
C GLY A 153 -7.41 -3.63 13.77
N ILE A 154 -6.16 -3.21 13.62
CA ILE A 154 -5.53 -2.14 14.39
C ILE A 154 -5.62 -0.87 13.56
N VAL A 155 -6.43 0.11 14.00
CA VAL A 155 -6.56 1.41 13.33
C VAL A 155 -6.31 2.49 14.38
N GLU A 156 -5.18 3.19 14.28
CA GLU A 156 -4.90 4.38 15.09
C GLU A 156 -6.05 5.41 14.94
N ASP A 157 -6.33 6.19 15.97
CA ASP A 157 -7.44 7.17 16.06
C ASP A 157 -8.86 6.63 15.77
N TRP A 158 -9.06 5.32 15.68
CA TRP A 158 -10.39 4.75 15.83
C TRP A 158 -10.73 4.77 17.31
N ASP A 159 -11.50 5.78 17.72
CA ASP A 159 -11.83 6.02 19.11
C ASP A 159 -12.68 4.87 19.66
N PRO A 160 -12.15 4.00 20.54
CA PRO A 160 -12.88 2.88 21.11
C PRO A 160 -13.80 3.33 22.26
N LEU A 161 -14.14 4.62 22.37
CA LEU A 161 -15.10 5.14 23.35
C LEU A 161 -16.48 4.44 23.28
N VAL A 162 -16.73 3.62 22.25
CA VAL A 162 -17.67 2.50 22.35
C VAL A 162 -16.88 1.22 22.64
N GLU A 163 -16.79 0.89 23.93
CA GLU A 163 -16.09 -0.29 24.44
C GLU A 163 -16.57 -1.55 23.70
N GLY A 164 -15.68 -2.21 22.95
CA GLY A 164 -15.97 -3.44 22.20
C GLY A 164 -16.21 -3.28 20.69
N GLN A 165 -16.10 -2.08 20.11
CA GLN A 165 -16.29 -1.90 18.67
C GLN A 165 -15.01 -2.23 17.88
N VAL A 166 -14.94 -3.46 17.36
CA VAL A 166 -13.89 -3.91 16.42
C VAL A 166 -14.10 -3.21 15.08
N TRP A 167 -13.00 -2.72 14.48
CA TRP A 167 -13.01 -2.14 13.14
C TRP A 167 -13.76 -3.08 12.16
N PRO A 168 -14.88 -2.63 11.54
CA PRO A 168 -15.83 -3.53 10.86
C PRO A 168 -15.37 -4.00 9.48
N VAL A 169 -14.20 -3.54 9.02
CA VAL A 169 -13.70 -3.80 7.66
C VAL A 169 -12.34 -4.47 7.74
N ARG A 170 -12.17 -5.63 7.11
CA ARG A 170 -10.83 -6.20 6.92
C ARG A 170 -10.33 -5.86 5.51
N PRO A 171 -9.38 -4.92 5.35
CA PRO A 171 -8.82 -4.64 4.04
C PRO A 171 -7.96 -5.82 3.58
N PHE A 172 -8.19 -6.24 2.34
CA PHE A 172 -7.29 -7.11 1.59
C PHE A 172 -6.73 -6.30 0.43
N TYR A 173 -5.43 -6.38 0.22
CA TYR A 173 -4.74 -5.60 -0.81
C TYR A 173 -3.85 -6.50 -1.67
N ASN A 174 -3.64 -6.09 -2.91
CA ASN A 174 -2.74 -6.72 -3.86
C ASN A 174 -2.27 -5.64 -4.84
N GLY A 175 -0.96 -5.59 -5.11
CA GLY A 175 -0.37 -4.67 -6.06
C GLY A 175 0.85 -5.27 -6.74
N HIS A 176 1.18 -4.77 -7.93
CA HIS A 176 2.39 -5.20 -8.62
C HIS A 176 3.65 -4.78 -7.84
N SER A 177 3.69 -3.53 -7.39
CA SER A 177 4.83 -2.94 -6.67
C SER A 177 4.84 -3.26 -5.17
N THR A 178 3.74 -3.73 -4.58
CA THR A 178 3.69 -4.06 -3.14
C THR A 178 4.51 -5.30 -2.81
N LYS A 179 4.64 -6.22 -3.78
CA LYS A 179 5.41 -7.47 -3.62
C LYS A 179 6.86 -7.22 -3.22
N ASN A 180 7.52 -6.24 -3.83
CA ASN A 180 8.93 -5.96 -3.53
C ASN A 180 9.10 -5.46 -2.10
N VAL A 181 8.21 -4.56 -1.65
CA VAL A 181 8.21 -4.03 -0.28
C VAL A 181 7.91 -5.14 0.74
N GLU A 182 6.92 -5.99 0.46
CA GLU A 182 6.58 -7.15 1.32
C GLU A 182 7.73 -8.16 1.41
N VAL A 183 8.34 -8.50 0.27
CA VAL A 183 9.47 -9.43 0.22
C VAL A 183 10.66 -8.85 0.99
N TRP A 184 10.97 -7.57 0.80
CA TRP A 184 12.06 -6.91 1.51
C TRP A 184 11.82 -6.87 3.02
N ALA A 185 10.63 -6.46 3.46
CA ALA A 185 10.27 -6.42 4.88
C ALA A 185 10.36 -7.82 5.52
N THR A 186 9.86 -8.84 4.82
CA THR A 186 9.94 -10.24 5.26
C THR A 186 11.39 -10.70 5.34
N LEU A 187 12.19 -10.42 4.31
CA LEU A 187 13.60 -10.79 4.26
C LEU A 187 14.39 -10.15 5.41
N VAL A 188 14.19 -8.86 5.68
CA VAL A 188 14.84 -8.16 6.78
C VAL A 188 14.46 -8.78 8.12
N ASN A 189 13.17 -9.06 8.33
CA ASN A 189 12.70 -9.72 9.55
C ASN A 189 13.33 -11.11 9.72
N ASP A 190 13.41 -11.90 8.65
CA ASP A 190 14.04 -13.22 8.67
C ASP A 190 15.55 -13.13 8.93
N ILE A 191 16.24 -12.12 8.40
CA ILE A 191 17.66 -11.85 8.71
C ILE A 191 17.85 -11.55 10.20
N PHE A 192 16.96 -10.76 10.83
CA PHE A 192 17.04 -10.49 12.26
C PHE A 192 16.79 -11.75 13.10
N LEU A 193 15.78 -12.55 12.74
CA LEU A 193 15.51 -13.83 13.41
C LEU A 193 16.68 -14.81 13.25
N ALA A 194 17.27 -14.90 12.05
CA ALA A 194 18.44 -15.70 11.78
C ALA A 194 19.66 -15.20 12.60
N GLY A 195 19.89 -13.89 12.64
CA GLY A 195 20.93 -13.26 13.46
C GLY A 195 20.78 -13.59 14.95
N GLY A 196 19.55 -13.54 15.47
CA GLY A 196 19.23 -13.97 16.84
C GLY A 196 19.58 -15.44 17.10
N SER A 197 19.26 -16.34 16.16
CA SER A 197 19.62 -17.76 16.28
C SER A 197 21.14 -17.98 16.22
N MET A 198 21.85 -17.24 15.36
CA MET A 198 23.33 -17.29 15.32
C MET A 198 23.97 -16.81 16.62
N ALA A 199 23.41 -15.78 17.26
CA ALA A 199 23.90 -15.31 18.56
C ALA A 199 23.75 -16.40 19.64
N PHE A 200 22.65 -17.16 19.62
CA PHE A 200 22.46 -18.30 20.52
C PHE A 200 23.49 -19.42 20.28
N VAL A 201 23.75 -19.75 19.00
CA VAL A 201 24.79 -20.73 18.63
C VAL A 201 26.17 -20.27 19.08
N LEU A 202 26.49 -18.98 18.90
CA LEU A 202 27.75 -18.40 19.35
C LEU A 202 27.94 -18.55 20.87
N LEU A 203 26.90 -18.24 21.63
CA LEU A 203 26.91 -18.38 23.10
C LEU A 203 27.13 -19.84 23.51
N TYR A 204 26.40 -20.77 22.89
CA TYR A 204 26.57 -22.20 23.12
C TYR A 204 28.00 -22.66 22.85
N LEU A 205 28.55 -22.30 21.68
CA LEU A 205 29.91 -22.65 21.31
C LEU A 205 30.93 -22.04 22.27
N ALA A 206 30.77 -20.78 22.68
CA ALA A 206 31.66 -20.10 23.62
C ALA A 206 31.73 -20.83 24.98
N LEU A 207 30.58 -21.31 25.48
CA LEU A 207 30.52 -22.10 26.71
C LEU A 207 31.16 -23.49 26.53
N HIS A 208 30.90 -24.14 25.40
CA HIS A 208 31.39 -25.49 25.11
C HIS A 208 32.91 -25.54 24.88
N THR A 209 33.44 -24.65 24.05
CA THR A 209 34.88 -24.58 23.72
C THR A 209 35.69 -23.87 24.81
N ARG A 210 35.01 -23.16 25.72
CA ARG A 210 35.61 -22.26 26.72
C ARG A 210 36.52 -21.18 26.11
N SER A 211 36.29 -20.83 24.84
CA SER A 211 37.08 -19.83 24.12
C SER A 211 36.20 -19.05 23.13
N LEU A 212 35.95 -17.77 23.44
CA LEU A 212 35.12 -16.90 22.62
C LEU A 212 35.71 -16.68 21.22
N LEU A 213 37.04 -16.56 21.13
CA LEU A 213 37.75 -16.37 19.87
C LEU A 213 37.59 -17.58 18.95
N LEU A 214 37.70 -18.80 19.50
CA LEU A 214 37.56 -20.03 18.71
C LEU A 214 36.12 -20.19 18.19
N SER A 215 35.14 -19.88 19.04
CA SER A 215 33.72 -19.93 18.67
C SER A 215 33.35 -18.90 17.60
N PHE A 216 33.85 -17.67 17.73
CA PHE A 216 33.65 -16.63 16.72
C PHE A 216 34.31 -16.99 15.39
N ALA A 217 35.56 -17.48 15.40
CA ALA A 217 36.25 -17.91 14.19
C ALA A 217 35.52 -19.07 13.51
N GLY A 218 35.02 -20.05 14.27
CA GLY A 218 34.21 -21.14 13.74
C GLY A 218 32.92 -20.66 13.08
N LEU A 219 32.20 -19.72 13.72
CA LEU A 219 30.97 -19.16 13.16
C LEU A 219 31.22 -18.29 11.93
N LEU A 220 32.32 -17.54 11.90
CA LEU A 220 32.76 -16.77 10.73
C LEU A 220 33.07 -17.69 9.55
N LEU A 221 33.73 -18.83 9.79
CA LEU A 221 33.98 -19.84 8.75
C LEU A 221 32.68 -20.41 8.19
N ILE A 222 31.69 -20.70 9.04
CA ILE A 222 30.35 -21.14 8.60
C ILE A 222 29.69 -20.04 7.76
N PHE A 223 29.73 -18.79 8.20
CA PHE A 223 29.12 -17.67 7.47
C PHE A 223 29.77 -17.45 6.10
N LEU A 224 31.11 -17.51 6.02
CA LEU A 224 31.87 -17.35 4.78
C LEU A 224 31.74 -18.54 3.83
N SER A 225 31.32 -19.72 4.31
CA SER A 225 31.15 -20.90 3.46
C SER A 225 30.09 -20.70 2.35
N VAL A 226 29.02 -19.94 2.64
CA VAL A 226 27.93 -19.67 1.69
C VAL A 226 28.36 -18.75 0.54
N PRO A 227 28.89 -17.52 0.79
CA PRO A 227 29.35 -16.65 -0.30
C PRO A 227 30.52 -17.28 -1.06
N LEU A 228 31.41 -18.03 -0.40
CA LEU A 228 32.46 -18.78 -1.07
C LEU A 228 31.88 -19.81 -2.05
N ALA A 229 30.91 -20.62 -1.60
CA ALA A 229 30.24 -21.60 -2.46
C ALA A 229 29.55 -20.91 -3.65
N TYR A 230 28.85 -19.80 -3.41
CA TYR A 230 28.22 -19.01 -4.45
C TYR A 230 29.23 -18.51 -5.51
N VAL A 231 30.37 -17.95 -5.09
CA VAL A 231 31.44 -17.49 -6.00
C VAL A 231 31.98 -18.66 -6.82
N ILE A 232 32.22 -19.81 -6.19
CA ILE A 232 32.68 -21.02 -6.90
C ILE A 232 31.63 -21.44 -7.94
N PHE A 233 30.34 -21.47 -7.59
CA PHE A 233 29.27 -21.81 -8.53
C PHE A 233 29.19 -20.82 -9.70
N ALA A 234 29.26 -19.51 -9.43
CA ALA A 234 29.22 -18.50 -10.48
C ALA A 234 30.41 -18.62 -11.46
N ILE A 235 31.60 -18.93 -10.94
CA ILE A 235 32.79 -19.17 -11.76
C ILE A 235 32.60 -20.42 -12.63
N VAL A 236 32.11 -21.52 -12.05
CA VAL A 236 31.90 -22.79 -12.76
C VAL A 236 30.79 -22.67 -13.81
N ALA A 237 29.72 -21.92 -13.52
CA ALA A 237 28.60 -21.70 -14.43
C ALA A 237 28.92 -20.76 -15.60
N GLY A 238 30.07 -20.04 -15.55
CA GLY A 238 30.46 -19.10 -16.59
C GLY A 238 29.61 -17.82 -16.65
N SER A 239 28.77 -17.56 -15.65
CA SER A 239 27.95 -16.36 -15.54
C SER A 239 28.80 -15.16 -15.10
N ARG A 240 29.56 -14.56 -16.03
CA ARG A 240 30.41 -13.39 -15.77
C ARG A 240 29.66 -12.05 -15.78
N THR A 241 28.37 -12.05 -16.10
CA THR A 241 27.53 -10.84 -16.13
C THR A 241 26.32 -11.05 -15.26
N MET A 242 26.38 -10.54 -14.03
CA MET A 242 25.17 -10.23 -13.27
C MET A 242 24.75 -8.83 -13.67
N TYR A 243 23.61 -8.71 -14.34
CA TYR A 243 22.87 -7.45 -14.33
C TYR A 243 22.32 -7.30 -12.91
N MET A 244 22.96 -6.44 -12.12
CA MET A 244 22.39 -5.89 -10.89
C MET A 244 21.33 -4.85 -11.26
#